data_AF-A0A816N014-F1
#
_entry.id   AF-A0A816N014-F1
#
_cell.length_a   1.000
_cell.length_b   1.000
_cell.length_c   1.000
_cell.angle_alpha   90.00
_cell.angle_beta   90.00
_cell.angle_gamma   90.00
#
_symmetry.space_group_name_H-M   'P 1'
#
loop_
_entity.id
_entity.type
_entity.pdbx_description
1 polymer ?
#
loop_
_entity_poly.entity_id
_entity_poly.type
_entity_poly.pdbx_seq_one_letter_code
_entity_poly.pdbx_strand_id
1 'polypeptide(L)'
;MTSTVEQDLTEKLETSSLEAAKHEISIGKEAADMIKAQANEAFKNGDYETATELYSKAIEIHPDAILYSNRSFAYLRREWYGYALIDAKKALEYDSKYIKNGVTIAGGHGEGGATNQLDYPYGLFVDDDQTVVIADYWNHRIIQWKNGHTTNGQVVAGGNGQGNGLNQLKWPTDVLIDKEMNSFIICHSGNRRVVRWSRCSGTTQGEILLDNTDCWGLAMDEQRYLYVSDIGKNEVRRYQLGEKNGTLVAGGNGKGDELSQLNGPRYLFVDRQQNVYVSDRNNQRVTKWNKGAKEGIVVAGGQRGMFRFPKK
;
A
#
# COMPACT_ATOMS: atom_id res chain seq x y z
N MET A 1 -27.84 -45.02 -50.48
CA MET A 1 -28.77 -44.28 -49.61
C MET A 1 -28.49 -44.50 -48.12
N THR A 2 -27.92 -45.63 -47.71
CA THR A 2 -27.60 -45.93 -46.30
C THR A 2 -26.49 -45.06 -45.70
N SER A 3 -25.45 -44.69 -46.45
CA SER A 3 -24.32 -43.91 -45.90
C SER A 3 -24.65 -42.45 -45.57
N THR A 4 -25.64 -41.86 -46.25
CA THR A 4 -26.07 -40.46 -46.03
C THR A 4 -26.95 -40.35 -44.77
N VAL A 5 -27.71 -41.40 -44.46
CA VAL A 5 -28.56 -41.47 -43.27
C VAL A 5 -27.72 -41.68 -42.01
N GLU A 6 -26.68 -42.51 -42.07
CA GLU A 6 -25.73 -42.71 -40.95
C GLU A 6 -24.92 -41.44 -40.65
N GLN A 7 -24.49 -40.68 -41.66
CA GLN A 7 -23.82 -39.39 -41.45
C GLN A 7 -24.76 -38.36 -40.78
N ASP A 8 -26.00 -38.22 -41.26
CA ASP A 8 -26.99 -37.28 -40.70
C ASP A 8 -27.41 -37.66 -39.26
N LEU A 9 -27.47 -38.96 -38.92
CA LEU A 9 -27.70 -39.44 -37.56
C LEU A 9 -26.52 -39.14 -36.63
N THR A 10 -25.29 -39.28 -37.11
CA THR A 10 -24.07 -39.03 -36.32
C THR A 10 -23.92 -37.53 -36.04
N GLU A 11 -24.15 -36.67 -37.02
CA GLU A 11 -24.08 -35.22 -36.87
C GLU A 11 -25.15 -34.69 -35.89
N LYS A 12 -26.38 -35.24 -35.93
CA LYS A 12 -27.46 -34.93 -34.97
C LYS A 12 -27.14 -35.37 -33.53
N LEU A 13 -26.51 -36.53 -33.37
CA LEU A 13 -26.06 -37.02 -32.06
C LEU A 13 -24.95 -36.14 -31.48
N GLU A 14 -23.98 -35.73 -32.30
CA GLU A 14 -22.92 -34.80 -31.91
C GLU A 14 -23.49 -33.43 -31.51
N THR A 15 -24.45 -32.88 -32.28
CA THR A 15 -25.10 -31.60 -31.94
C THR A 15 -25.88 -31.69 -30.62
N SER A 16 -26.64 -32.76 -30.41
CA SER A 16 -27.39 -32.98 -29.16
C SER A 16 -26.49 -33.12 -27.93
N SER A 17 -25.35 -33.81 -28.08
CA SER A 17 -24.36 -33.96 -26.99
C SER A 17 -23.69 -32.62 -26.65
N LEU A 18 -23.43 -31.78 -27.65
CA LEU A 18 -22.85 -30.45 -27.48
C LEU A 18 -23.82 -29.48 -26.78
N GLU A 19 -25.12 -29.58 -27.10
CA GLU A 19 -26.17 -28.79 -26.42
C GLU A 19 -26.34 -29.17 -24.96
N ALA A 20 -26.32 -30.48 -24.65
CA ALA A 20 -26.36 -30.95 -23.26
C ALA A 20 -25.15 -30.47 -22.45
N ALA A 21 -23.93 -30.56 -23.01
CA ALA A 21 -22.71 -30.06 -22.37
C ALA A 21 -22.76 -28.53 -22.16
N LYS A 22 -23.28 -27.76 -23.12
CA LYS A 22 -23.49 -26.30 -22.97
C LYS A 22 -24.48 -25.99 -21.86
N HIS A 23 -25.55 -26.77 -21.73
CA HIS A 23 -26.56 -26.59 -20.68
C HIS A 23 -25.99 -26.89 -19.29
N GLU A 24 -25.24 -27.98 -19.12
CA GLU A 24 -24.55 -28.30 -17.86
C GLU A 24 -23.51 -27.25 -17.47
N ILE A 25 -22.71 -26.76 -18.43
CA ILE A 25 -21.77 -25.65 -18.21
C ILE A 25 -22.52 -24.38 -17.78
N SER A 26 -23.68 -24.09 -18.39
CA SER A 26 -24.52 -22.95 -18.01
C SER A 26 -25.01 -23.05 -16.57
N ILE A 27 -25.52 -24.22 -16.17
CA ILE A 27 -25.99 -24.47 -14.80
C ILE A 27 -24.83 -24.35 -13.80
N GLY A 28 -23.67 -24.94 -14.11
CA GLY A 28 -22.48 -24.84 -13.27
C GLY A 28 -22.03 -23.39 -13.09
N LYS A 29 -22.06 -22.60 -14.16
CA LYS A 29 -21.73 -21.18 -14.11
C LYS A 29 -22.72 -20.38 -13.25
N GLU A 30 -24.01 -20.61 -13.39
CA GLU A 30 -25.04 -19.95 -12.56
C GLU A 30 -24.85 -20.28 -11.07
N ALA A 31 -24.58 -21.54 -10.74
CA ALA A 31 -24.30 -21.96 -9.36
C ALA A 31 -23.03 -21.29 -8.80
N ALA A 32 -21.95 -21.23 -9.58
CA ALA A 32 -20.72 -20.54 -9.19
C ALA A 32 -20.95 -19.03 -8.99
N ASP A 33 -21.76 -18.40 -9.85
CA ASP A 33 -22.10 -16.98 -9.74
C ASP A 33 -22.91 -16.66 -8.48
N MET A 34 -23.81 -17.55 -8.05
CA MET A 34 -24.54 -17.42 -6.77
C MET A 34 -23.59 -17.48 -5.57
N ILE A 35 -22.66 -18.45 -5.55
CA ILE A 35 -21.67 -18.57 -4.46
C ILE A 35 -20.71 -17.37 -4.47
N LYS A 36 -20.30 -16.91 -5.66
CA LYS A 36 -19.50 -15.68 -5.81
C LYS A 36 -20.20 -14.47 -5.22
N ALA A 37 -21.52 -14.33 -5.39
CA ALA A 37 -22.29 -13.23 -4.81
C ALA A 37 -22.24 -13.27 -3.27
N GLN A 38 -22.40 -14.45 -2.66
CA GLN A 38 -22.25 -14.65 -1.22
C GLN A 38 -20.82 -14.35 -0.74
N ALA A 39 -19.80 -14.78 -1.49
CA ALA A 39 -18.39 -14.49 -1.20
C ALA A 39 -18.10 -12.98 -1.24
N ASN A 40 -18.65 -12.27 -2.22
CA ASN A 40 -18.53 -10.82 -2.32
C ASN A 40 -19.20 -10.10 -1.13
N GLU A 41 -20.32 -10.62 -0.64
CA GLU A 41 -21.01 -10.08 0.54
C GLU A 41 -20.20 -10.29 1.82
N ALA A 42 -19.72 -11.51 2.06
CA ALA A 42 -18.80 -11.80 3.17
C ALA A 42 -17.55 -10.90 3.12
N PHE A 43 -16.97 -10.73 1.92
CA PHE A 43 -15.81 -9.87 1.72
C PHE A 43 -16.10 -8.40 2.09
N LYS A 44 -17.26 -7.87 1.67
CA LYS A 44 -17.67 -6.49 2.00
C LYS A 44 -17.85 -6.29 3.50
N ASN A 45 -18.33 -7.32 4.21
CA ASN A 45 -18.52 -7.30 5.66
C ASN A 45 -17.23 -7.50 6.45
N GLY A 46 -16.07 -7.68 5.78
CA GLY A 46 -14.78 -7.91 6.43
C GLY A 46 -14.54 -9.36 6.85
N ASP A 47 -15.47 -10.28 6.56
CA ASP A 47 -15.31 -11.71 6.81
C ASP A 47 -14.53 -12.36 5.65
N TYR A 48 -13.22 -12.13 5.66
CA TYR A 48 -12.32 -12.62 4.62
C TYR A 48 -12.10 -14.14 4.68
N GLU A 49 -12.36 -14.77 5.83
CA GLU A 49 -12.27 -16.22 6.00
C GLU A 49 -13.40 -16.89 5.21
N THR A 50 -14.65 -16.55 5.51
CA THR A 50 -15.82 -17.05 4.79
C THR A 50 -15.75 -16.70 3.30
N ALA A 51 -15.32 -15.48 2.95
CA ALA A 51 -15.14 -15.09 1.55
C ALA A 51 -14.17 -16.02 0.81
N THR A 52 -13.04 -16.36 1.44
CA THR A 52 -12.02 -17.25 0.86
C THR A 52 -12.59 -18.66 0.60
N GLU A 53 -13.34 -19.20 1.56
CA GLU A 53 -13.98 -20.51 1.41
C GLU A 53 -15.02 -20.52 0.30
N LEU A 54 -15.89 -19.51 0.25
CA LEU A 54 -16.94 -19.41 -0.76
C LEU A 54 -16.34 -19.22 -2.16
N TYR A 55 -15.31 -18.37 -2.33
CA TYR A 55 -14.62 -18.30 -3.62
C TYR A 55 -13.99 -19.65 -4.00
N SER A 56 -13.45 -20.40 -3.05
CA SER A 56 -12.88 -21.73 -3.33
C SER A 56 -13.95 -22.70 -3.84
N LYS A 57 -15.13 -22.72 -3.20
CA LYS A 57 -16.29 -23.50 -3.66
C LYS A 57 -16.75 -23.08 -5.05
N ALA A 58 -16.81 -21.79 -5.34
CA ALA A 58 -17.18 -21.30 -6.67
C ALA A 58 -16.15 -21.72 -7.75
N ILE A 59 -14.85 -21.71 -7.41
CA ILE A 59 -13.76 -22.15 -8.31
C ILE A 59 -13.85 -23.65 -8.60
N GLU A 60 -14.23 -24.47 -7.62
CA GLU A 60 -14.42 -25.92 -7.83
C GLU A 60 -15.55 -26.22 -8.82
N ILE A 61 -16.60 -25.39 -8.85
CA ILE A 61 -17.74 -25.57 -9.75
C ILE A 61 -17.42 -25.06 -11.16
N HIS A 62 -16.97 -23.80 -11.27
CA HIS A 62 -16.71 -23.17 -12.55
C HIS A 62 -15.54 -22.19 -12.42
N PRO A 63 -14.29 -22.63 -12.61
CA PRO A 63 -13.12 -21.80 -12.43
C PRO A 63 -13.07 -20.69 -13.49
N ASP A 64 -12.87 -19.44 -13.05
CA ASP A 64 -12.68 -18.30 -13.94
C ASP A 64 -11.65 -17.31 -13.38
N ALA A 65 -11.16 -16.42 -14.25
CA ALA A 65 -10.16 -15.42 -13.85
C ALA A 65 -10.67 -14.46 -12.76
N ILE A 66 -11.98 -14.18 -12.70
CA ILE A 66 -12.59 -13.27 -11.73
C ILE A 66 -12.52 -13.86 -10.33
N LEU A 67 -12.85 -15.14 -10.17
CA LEU A 67 -12.86 -15.87 -8.91
C LEU A 67 -11.45 -16.00 -8.34
N TYR A 68 -10.47 -16.36 -9.18
CA TYR A 68 -9.06 -16.35 -8.75
C TYR A 68 -8.62 -14.94 -8.35
N SER A 69 -8.98 -13.89 -9.10
CA SER A 69 -8.66 -12.51 -8.73
C SER A 69 -9.32 -12.07 -7.42
N ASN A 70 -10.58 -12.43 -7.19
CA ASN A 70 -11.30 -12.05 -5.99
C ASN A 70 -10.80 -12.81 -4.75
N ARG A 71 -10.48 -14.11 -4.88
CA ARG A 71 -9.87 -14.89 -3.80
C ARG A 71 -8.45 -14.45 -3.50
N SER A 72 -7.67 -14.09 -4.53
CA SER A 72 -6.37 -13.41 -4.36
C SER A 72 -6.50 -12.16 -3.48
N PHE A 73 -7.52 -11.34 -3.72
CA PHE A 73 -7.78 -10.15 -2.91
C PHE A 73 -8.19 -10.49 -1.47
N ALA A 74 -9.00 -11.54 -1.25
CA ALA A 74 -9.30 -12.06 0.09
C ALA A 74 -8.04 -12.51 0.84
N TYR A 75 -7.11 -13.21 0.16
CA TYR A 75 -5.82 -13.57 0.75
C TYR A 75 -4.96 -12.36 1.13
N LEU A 76 -4.96 -11.30 0.32
CA LEU A 76 -4.24 -10.06 0.68
C LEU A 76 -4.78 -9.43 1.97
N ARG A 77 -6.11 -9.42 2.16
CA ARG A 77 -6.74 -8.91 3.38
C ARG A 77 -6.43 -9.78 4.62
N ARG A 78 -6.07 -11.04 4.42
CA ARG A 78 -5.60 -11.97 5.45
C ARG A 78 -4.08 -11.98 5.63
N GLU A 79 -3.35 -11.12 4.92
CA GLU A 79 -1.88 -11.07 4.93
C GLU A 79 -1.23 -12.38 4.39
N TRP A 80 -1.96 -13.15 3.57
CA TRP A 80 -1.51 -14.41 2.96
C TRP A 80 -0.91 -14.15 1.57
N TYR A 81 0.15 -13.37 1.53
CA TYR A 81 0.71 -12.81 0.28
C TYR A 81 1.17 -13.88 -0.74
N GLY A 82 1.65 -15.03 -0.27
CA GLY A 82 2.04 -16.15 -1.15
C GLY A 82 0.85 -16.73 -1.91
N TYR A 83 -0.24 -17.02 -1.21
CA TYR A 83 -1.48 -17.50 -1.82
C TYR A 83 -2.11 -16.46 -2.75
N ALA A 84 -2.10 -15.19 -2.34
CA ALA A 84 -2.56 -14.09 -3.18
C ALA A 84 -1.81 -14.03 -4.52
N LEU A 85 -0.47 -14.15 -4.50
CA LEU A 85 0.35 -14.13 -5.72
C LEU A 85 0.06 -15.33 -6.63
N ILE A 86 -0.12 -16.52 -6.05
CA ILE A 86 -0.46 -17.73 -6.81
C ILE A 86 -1.79 -17.55 -7.54
N ASP A 87 -2.84 -17.09 -6.84
CA ASP A 87 -4.15 -16.87 -7.45
C ASP A 87 -4.13 -15.72 -8.48
N ALA A 88 -3.37 -14.65 -8.24
CA ALA A 88 -3.22 -13.58 -9.22
C ALA A 88 -2.59 -14.07 -10.53
N LYS A 89 -1.59 -14.96 -10.45
CA LYS A 89 -1.00 -15.62 -11.62
C LYS A 89 -2.01 -16.55 -12.29
N LYS A 90 -2.77 -17.31 -11.51
CA LYS A 90 -3.80 -18.22 -12.02
C LYS A 90 -4.88 -17.46 -12.79
N ALA A 91 -5.31 -16.29 -12.31
CA ALA A 91 -6.25 -15.44 -13.03
C ALA A 91 -5.74 -15.06 -14.43
N LEU A 92 -4.45 -14.73 -14.56
CA LEU A 92 -3.82 -14.42 -15.85
C LEU A 92 -3.62 -15.65 -16.75
N GLU A 93 -3.47 -16.85 -16.17
CA GLU A 93 -3.48 -18.10 -16.93
C GLU A 93 -4.85 -18.40 -17.55
N TYR A 94 -5.94 -18.12 -16.82
CA TYR A 94 -7.31 -18.30 -17.31
C TYR A 94 -7.73 -17.24 -18.31
N ASP A 95 -7.37 -15.98 -18.07
CA ASP A 95 -7.57 -14.89 -19.01
C ASP A 95 -6.37 -13.93 -18.98
N SER A 96 -5.50 -14.07 -19.99
CA SER A 96 -4.31 -13.23 -20.14
C SER A 96 -4.63 -11.74 -20.30
N LYS A 97 -5.88 -11.38 -20.64
CA LYS A 97 -6.36 -10.01 -20.77
C LYS A 97 -6.99 -9.50 -19.48
N TYR A 98 -7.14 -10.34 -18.44
CA TYR A 98 -7.61 -9.97 -17.11
C TYR A 98 -6.55 -9.20 -16.32
N ILE A 99 -5.99 -8.18 -16.94
CA ILE A 99 -5.01 -7.28 -16.36
C ILE A 99 -5.78 -6.12 -15.74
N LYS A 100 -5.88 -6.11 -14.41
CA LYS A 100 -6.28 -4.91 -13.67
C LYS A 100 -5.09 -3.94 -13.68
N ASN A 101 -5.09 -3.02 -14.64
CA ASN A 101 -4.08 -1.96 -14.68
C ASN A 101 -4.23 -1.03 -13.47
N GLY A 102 -3.11 -0.48 -13.02
CA GLY A 102 -3.14 0.65 -12.08
C GLY A 102 -3.85 1.83 -12.74
N VAL A 103 -4.73 2.47 -11.99
CA VAL A 103 -5.33 3.76 -12.38
C VAL A 103 -4.65 4.88 -11.61
N THR A 104 -4.47 6.02 -12.25
CA THR A 104 -3.98 7.22 -11.57
C THR A 104 -5.08 7.75 -10.66
N ILE A 105 -4.82 7.74 -9.36
CA ILE A 105 -5.77 8.23 -8.34
C ILE A 105 -5.39 9.61 -7.76
N ALA A 106 -4.18 10.08 -8.04
CA ALA A 106 -3.67 11.39 -7.65
C ALA A 106 -2.61 11.87 -8.65
N GLY A 107 -2.59 13.18 -8.92
CA GLY A 107 -1.67 13.77 -9.90
C GLY A 107 -2.00 13.39 -11.35
N GLY A 108 -0.99 13.00 -12.13
CA GLY A 108 -1.15 12.49 -13.49
C GLY A 108 -1.12 13.52 -14.62
N HIS A 109 -0.95 14.81 -14.32
CA HIS A 109 -1.01 15.91 -15.30
C HIS A 109 0.35 16.59 -15.50
N GLY A 110 1.44 15.82 -15.35
CA GLY A 110 2.81 16.32 -15.42
C GLY A 110 3.30 16.94 -14.10
N GLU A 111 4.58 17.33 -14.13
CA GLU A 111 5.23 18.07 -13.05
C GLU A 111 4.70 19.50 -12.97
N GLY A 112 4.37 19.98 -11.77
CA GLY A 112 3.93 21.36 -11.57
C GLY A 112 3.14 21.59 -10.29
N GLY A 113 2.72 22.84 -10.10
CA GLY A 113 2.07 23.31 -8.87
C GLY A 113 0.54 23.31 -8.89
N ALA A 114 -0.11 22.96 -10.01
CA ALA A 114 -1.57 22.85 -10.04
C ALA A 114 -2.08 21.76 -9.10
N THR A 115 -3.34 21.80 -8.70
CA THR A 115 -3.92 20.83 -7.75
C THR A 115 -4.10 19.43 -8.34
N ASN A 116 -3.94 19.26 -9.65
CA ASN A 116 -3.91 17.98 -10.36
C ASN A 116 -2.48 17.56 -10.78
N GLN A 117 -1.47 18.30 -10.34
CA GLN A 117 -0.05 18.06 -10.59
C GLN A 117 0.69 17.80 -9.28
N LEU A 118 1.84 17.15 -9.38
CA LEU A 118 2.76 16.88 -8.27
C LEU A 118 4.18 17.23 -8.73
N ASP A 119 5.04 17.63 -7.82
CA ASP A 119 6.45 17.93 -8.09
C ASP A 119 7.37 17.22 -7.07
N TYR A 120 8.05 16.17 -7.54
CA TYR A 120 8.91 15.28 -6.75
C TYR A 120 8.22 14.74 -5.47
N PRO A 121 7.00 14.17 -5.55
CA PRO A 121 6.34 13.64 -4.36
C PRO A 121 7.18 12.51 -3.73
N TYR A 122 7.26 12.49 -2.40
CA TYR A 122 8.07 11.51 -1.66
C TYR A 122 7.19 10.53 -0.86
N GLY A 123 6.63 10.98 0.27
CA GLY A 123 5.78 10.15 1.12
C GLY A 123 4.30 10.24 0.75
N LEU A 124 3.57 9.14 1.03
CA LEU A 124 2.13 9.08 0.88
C LEU A 124 1.52 8.26 2.02
N PHE A 125 0.28 8.59 2.36
CA PHE A 125 -0.55 7.81 3.27
C PHE A 125 -1.93 7.57 2.64
N VAL A 126 -2.47 6.37 2.83
CA VAL A 126 -3.81 6.00 2.39
C VAL A 126 -4.64 5.64 3.61
N ASP A 127 -5.76 6.34 3.79
CA ASP A 127 -6.71 6.10 4.86
C ASP A 127 -7.72 4.98 4.49
N ASP A 128 -8.46 4.45 5.46
CA ASP A 128 -9.44 3.36 5.28
C ASP A 128 -10.60 3.73 4.34
N ASP A 129 -10.92 5.03 4.25
CA ASP A 129 -11.90 5.57 3.30
C ASP A 129 -11.32 5.73 1.88
N GLN A 130 -10.08 5.25 1.65
CA GLN A 130 -9.28 5.39 0.44
C GLN A 130 -8.92 6.85 0.11
N THR A 131 -8.91 7.73 1.10
CA THR A 131 -8.29 9.05 0.98
C THR A 131 -6.78 8.88 0.84
N VAL A 132 -6.20 9.50 -0.19
CA VAL A 132 -4.76 9.55 -0.43
C VAL A 132 -4.23 10.92 -0.03
N VAL A 133 -3.18 10.95 0.78
CA VAL A 133 -2.49 12.17 1.20
C VAL A 133 -1.03 12.06 0.80
N ILE A 134 -0.48 13.10 0.17
CA ILE A 134 0.84 13.07 -0.44
C ILE A 134 1.68 14.24 0.06
N ALA A 135 2.93 13.96 0.42
CA ALA A 135 3.97 14.95 0.64
C ALA A 135 4.56 15.38 -0.72
N ASP A 136 4.10 16.54 -1.20
CA ASP A 136 4.47 17.13 -2.48
C ASP A 136 5.66 18.08 -2.26
N TYR A 137 6.86 17.52 -2.43
CA TYR A 137 8.10 18.02 -1.84
C TYR A 137 8.53 19.38 -2.38
N TRP A 138 8.58 19.54 -3.71
CA TRP A 138 9.02 20.80 -4.32
C TRP A 138 7.92 21.85 -4.32
N ASN A 139 6.65 21.44 -4.31
CA ASN A 139 5.52 22.35 -4.10
C ASN A 139 5.31 22.76 -2.62
N HIS A 140 6.10 22.19 -1.70
CA HIS A 140 6.09 22.53 -0.27
C HIS A 140 4.69 22.47 0.36
N ARG A 141 3.97 21.38 0.08
CA ARG A 141 2.60 21.21 0.53
C ARG A 141 2.31 19.75 0.82
N ILE A 142 1.28 19.54 1.63
CA ILE A 142 0.57 18.27 1.70
C ILE A 142 -0.72 18.44 0.92
N ILE A 143 -0.99 17.51 0.01
CA ILE A 143 -2.17 17.53 -0.85
C ILE A 143 -2.94 16.22 -0.73
N GLN A 144 -4.26 16.31 -0.73
CA GLN A 144 -5.18 15.21 -0.47
C GLN A 144 -6.11 14.97 -1.66
N TRP A 145 -6.32 13.70 -2.01
CA TRP A 145 -7.39 13.22 -2.90
C TRP A 145 -8.33 12.31 -2.11
N LYS A 146 -9.62 12.60 -2.14
CA LYS A 146 -10.64 11.72 -1.57
C LYS A 146 -11.01 10.63 -2.56
N ASN A 147 -11.47 9.49 -2.06
CA ASN A 147 -11.94 8.41 -2.91
C ASN A 147 -13.01 8.89 -3.91
N GLY A 148 -12.86 8.51 -5.17
CA GLY A 148 -13.73 8.94 -6.28
C GLY A 148 -13.48 10.36 -6.81
N HIS A 149 -12.66 11.18 -6.14
CA HIS A 149 -12.31 12.54 -6.58
C HIS A 149 -10.90 12.56 -7.18
N THR A 150 -10.74 12.14 -8.44
CA THR A 150 -9.41 11.98 -9.07
C THR A 150 -8.91 13.21 -9.82
N THR A 151 -9.78 14.17 -10.14
CA THR A 151 -9.42 15.30 -11.03
C THR A 151 -8.51 16.32 -10.37
N ASN A 152 -8.83 16.80 -9.16
CA ASN A 152 -8.08 17.83 -8.46
C ASN A 152 -7.95 17.46 -6.98
N GLY A 153 -6.73 17.59 -6.45
CA GLY A 153 -6.46 17.47 -5.03
C GLY A 153 -6.81 18.74 -4.26
N GLN A 154 -6.85 18.61 -2.94
CA GLN A 154 -7.03 19.71 -2.00
C GLN A 154 -5.73 19.90 -1.21
N VAL A 155 -5.18 21.11 -1.18
CA VAL A 155 -4.05 21.43 -0.29
C VAL A 155 -4.56 21.46 1.15
N VAL A 156 -3.97 20.64 2.02
CA VAL A 156 -4.42 20.44 3.40
C VAL A 156 -3.41 20.88 4.45
N ALA A 157 -2.14 21.07 4.06
CA ALA A 157 -1.13 21.72 4.89
C ALA A 157 -0.06 22.36 3.98
N GLY A 158 0.56 23.44 4.45
CA GLY A 158 1.52 24.22 3.65
C GLY A 158 0.84 24.97 2.50
N GLY A 159 1.52 25.10 1.36
CA GLY A 159 1.00 25.84 0.18
C GLY A 159 1.10 27.38 0.29
N ASN A 160 1.61 27.91 1.40
CA ASN A 160 1.86 29.36 1.60
C ASN A 160 3.29 29.78 1.22
N GLY A 161 3.84 29.16 0.17
CA GLY A 161 5.23 29.29 -0.22
C GLY A 161 6.21 28.56 0.71
N GLN A 162 7.47 28.50 0.27
CA GLN A 162 8.56 27.93 1.06
C GLN A 162 8.91 28.84 2.24
N GLY A 163 9.01 28.29 3.45
CA GLY A 163 9.52 29.06 4.58
C GLY A 163 9.46 28.36 5.93
N ASN A 164 9.75 29.12 6.98
CA ASN A 164 9.88 28.63 8.36
C ASN A 164 8.65 28.88 9.23
N GLY A 165 7.67 29.64 8.72
CA GLY A 165 6.41 29.92 9.41
C GLY A 165 5.65 28.63 9.79
N LEU A 166 4.78 28.72 10.79
CA LEU A 166 3.94 27.58 11.19
C LEU A 166 2.86 27.25 10.14
N ASN A 167 2.53 28.21 9.28
CA ASN A 167 1.67 28.04 8.11
C ASN A 167 2.43 27.63 6.84
N GLN A 168 3.76 27.41 6.91
CA GLN A 168 4.61 27.10 5.76
C GLN A 168 5.28 25.73 5.92
N LEU A 169 5.47 25.07 4.78
CA LEU A 169 6.30 23.87 4.66
C LEU A 169 7.51 24.16 3.74
N LYS A 170 8.46 23.23 3.72
CA LYS A 170 9.73 23.27 3.02
C LYS A 170 10.23 21.83 2.94
N TRP A 171 10.12 21.22 1.77
CA TRP A 171 10.56 19.84 1.55
C TRP A 171 9.88 18.83 2.50
N PRO A 172 8.53 18.77 2.54
CA PRO A 172 7.87 17.67 3.23
C PRO A 172 8.26 16.34 2.59
N THR A 173 8.71 15.40 3.41
CA THR A 173 9.24 14.10 2.95
C THR A 173 8.29 12.95 3.26
N ASP A 174 7.47 13.09 4.29
CA ASP A 174 6.48 12.09 4.67
C ASP A 174 5.28 12.68 5.42
N VAL A 175 4.16 11.97 5.41
CA VAL A 175 2.91 12.36 6.07
C VAL A 175 2.15 11.14 6.55
N LEU A 176 1.55 11.21 7.74
CA LEU A 176 0.61 10.23 8.26
C LEU A 176 -0.67 10.93 8.76
N ILE A 177 -1.77 10.18 8.84
CA ILE A 177 -3.00 10.63 9.48
C ILE A 177 -3.08 10.03 10.89
N ASP A 178 -3.17 10.90 11.89
CA ASP A 178 -3.60 10.53 13.24
C ASP A 178 -5.12 10.74 13.35
N LYS A 179 -5.86 9.63 13.28
CA LYS A 179 -7.34 9.62 13.35
C LYS A 179 -7.85 10.07 14.72
N GLU A 180 -7.18 9.65 15.78
CA GLU A 180 -7.57 9.93 17.17
C GLU A 180 -7.50 11.44 17.48
N MET A 181 -6.48 12.13 16.95
CA MET A 181 -6.37 13.59 17.08
C MET A 181 -6.95 14.37 15.90
N ASN A 182 -7.55 13.69 14.93
CA ASN A 182 -8.01 14.28 13.68
C ASN A 182 -6.96 15.23 13.07
N SER A 183 -5.74 14.74 12.87
CA SER A 183 -4.60 15.57 12.46
C SER A 183 -3.68 14.86 11.46
N PHE A 184 -2.90 15.62 10.71
CA PHE A 184 -1.76 15.14 9.95
C PHE A 184 -0.50 15.23 10.82
N ILE A 185 0.36 14.23 10.74
CA ILE A 185 1.74 14.30 11.24
C ILE A 185 2.66 14.35 10.03
N ILE A 186 3.45 15.41 9.92
CA ILE A 186 4.20 15.73 8.71
C ILE A 186 5.67 15.80 9.07
N CYS A 187 6.46 15.04 8.33
CA CYS A 187 7.90 15.18 8.37
C CYS A 187 8.33 16.29 7.43
N HIS A 188 9.04 17.26 8.00
CA HIS A 188 9.33 18.54 7.41
C HIS A 188 10.85 18.76 7.34
N SER A 189 11.50 18.01 6.44
CA SER A 189 12.97 17.87 6.40
C SER A 189 13.72 19.19 6.25
N GLY A 190 13.23 20.11 5.40
CA GLY A 190 13.88 21.39 5.15
C GLY A 190 13.92 22.34 6.35
N ASN A 191 13.05 22.12 7.33
CA ASN A 191 13.02 22.87 8.59
C ASN A 191 13.44 22.01 9.79
N ARG A 192 13.93 20.79 9.55
CA ARG A 192 14.39 19.84 10.57
C ARG A 192 13.40 19.67 11.72
N ARG A 193 12.12 19.44 11.38
CA ARG A 193 11.05 19.28 12.37
C ARG A 193 10.01 18.25 11.94
N VAL A 194 9.28 17.74 12.92
CA VAL A 194 8.01 17.03 12.71
C VAL A 194 6.90 17.93 13.23
N VAL A 195 5.88 18.16 12.40
CA VAL A 195 4.74 19.03 12.75
C VAL A 195 3.43 18.26 12.75
N ARG A 196 2.51 18.68 13.62
CA ARG A 196 1.11 18.25 13.62
C ARG A 196 0.26 19.35 13.00
N TRP A 197 -0.63 18.99 12.09
CA TRP A 197 -1.57 19.91 11.46
C TRP A 197 -3.00 19.42 11.67
N SER A 198 -3.84 20.21 12.34
CA SER A 198 -5.24 19.81 12.58
C SER A 198 -6.04 19.73 11.27
N ARG A 199 -6.88 18.70 11.16
CA ARG A 199 -7.81 18.52 10.02
C ARG A 199 -9.14 19.24 10.24
N CYS A 200 -9.31 19.93 11.38
CA CYS A 200 -10.50 20.74 11.64
C CYS A 200 -10.56 21.94 10.68
N SER A 201 -11.76 22.30 10.26
CA SER A 201 -12.02 23.47 9.42
C SER A 201 -11.46 24.74 10.05
N GLY A 202 -10.78 25.57 9.26
CA GLY A 202 -10.20 26.84 9.71
C GLY A 202 -8.77 26.73 10.26
N THR A 203 -8.18 25.53 10.31
CA THR A 203 -6.76 25.37 10.66
C THR A 203 -5.87 25.95 9.56
N THR A 204 -5.05 26.94 9.91
CA THR A 204 -4.14 27.63 8.97
C THR A 204 -2.66 27.39 9.23
N GLN A 205 -2.32 26.73 10.35
CA GLN A 205 -0.94 26.50 10.77
C GLN A 205 -0.79 25.18 11.54
N GLY A 206 0.43 24.63 11.52
CA GLY A 206 0.81 23.46 12.30
C GLY A 206 1.44 23.80 13.66
N GLU A 207 1.64 22.76 14.46
CA GLU A 207 2.32 22.78 15.75
C GLU A 207 3.57 21.90 15.68
N ILE A 208 4.66 22.32 16.33
CA ILE A 208 5.92 21.55 16.32
C ILE A 208 5.84 20.41 17.35
N LEU A 209 5.85 19.17 16.87
CA LEU A 209 5.95 17.99 17.72
C LEU A 209 7.40 17.71 18.12
N LEU A 210 8.32 17.73 17.14
CA LEU A 210 9.74 17.51 17.32
C LEU A 210 10.51 18.57 16.55
N ASP A 211 11.54 19.15 17.15
CA ASP A 211 12.48 20.07 16.53
C ASP A 211 13.87 19.42 16.42
N ASN A 212 14.79 20.07 15.70
CA ASN A 212 16.15 19.60 15.47
C ASN A 212 16.25 18.12 15.01
N THR A 213 15.28 17.69 14.20
CA THR A 213 15.13 16.31 13.72
C THR A 213 15.21 16.33 12.20
N ASP A 214 16.26 15.75 11.62
CA ASP A 214 16.41 15.65 10.16
C ASP A 214 15.56 14.48 9.64
N CYS A 215 14.24 14.65 9.79
CA CYS A 215 13.31 13.55 9.61
C CYS A 215 13.18 13.19 8.12
N TRP A 216 12.94 11.91 7.82
CA TRP A 216 12.63 11.46 6.46
C TRP A 216 11.43 10.52 6.34
N GLY A 217 11.23 9.64 7.32
CA GLY A 217 10.13 8.69 7.35
C GLY A 217 9.41 8.71 8.69
N LEU A 218 8.12 8.46 8.63
CA LEU A 218 7.23 8.36 9.77
C LEU A 218 6.55 7.00 9.79
N ALA A 219 6.29 6.46 10.98
CA ALA A 219 5.33 5.38 11.18
C ALA A 219 4.62 5.58 12.53
N MET A 220 3.40 5.07 12.68
CA MET A 220 2.70 5.06 13.96
C MET A 220 2.12 3.67 14.22
N ASP A 221 2.36 3.14 15.42
CA ASP A 221 1.81 1.82 15.80
C ASP A 221 0.41 1.93 16.42
N GLU A 222 -0.25 0.80 16.63
CA GLU A 222 -1.59 0.70 17.25
C GLU A 222 -1.63 1.26 18.68
N GLN A 223 -0.48 1.43 19.33
CA GLN A 223 -0.34 2.00 20.67
C GLN A 223 -0.02 3.50 20.64
N ARG A 224 -0.03 4.10 19.44
CA ARG A 224 0.20 5.52 19.19
C ARG A 224 1.61 5.99 19.54
N TYR A 225 2.61 5.11 19.46
CA TYR A 225 4.00 5.56 19.38
C TYR A 225 4.29 6.04 17.97
N LEU A 226 4.84 7.25 17.87
CA LEU A 226 5.35 7.82 16.63
C LEU A 226 6.80 7.39 16.43
N TYR A 227 7.12 6.78 15.30
CA TYR A 227 8.47 6.39 14.91
C TYR A 227 8.97 7.37 13.84
N VAL A 228 10.19 7.86 14.02
CA VAL A 228 10.79 8.86 13.15
C VAL A 228 12.22 8.44 12.80
N SER A 229 12.54 8.40 11.52
CA SER A 229 13.92 8.25 11.06
C SER A 229 14.60 9.61 10.99
N ASP A 230 15.76 9.74 11.61
CA ASP A 230 16.60 10.93 11.56
C ASP A 230 17.84 10.62 10.71
N ILE A 231 17.91 11.17 9.49
CA ILE A 231 19.03 10.90 8.58
C ILE A 231 20.33 11.56 9.03
N GLY A 232 20.24 12.66 9.77
CA GLY A 232 21.39 13.39 10.29
C GLY A 232 22.10 12.58 11.38
N LYS A 233 21.32 11.83 12.17
CA LYS A 233 21.81 10.95 13.23
C LYS A 233 21.96 9.48 12.82
N ASN A 234 21.45 9.09 11.65
CA ASN A 234 21.43 7.70 11.16
C ASN A 234 20.80 6.75 12.19
N GLU A 235 19.65 7.16 12.74
CA GLU A 235 18.93 6.39 13.75
C GLU A 235 17.42 6.47 13.51
N VAL A 236 16.69 5.57 14.15
CA VAL A 236 15.24 5.63 14.28
C VAL A 236 14.89 5.67 15.75
N ARG A 237 14.03 6.62 16.12
CA ARG A 237 13.50 6.74 17.48
C ARG A 237 11.99 6.59 17.47
N ARG A 238 11.45 6.04 18.55
CA ARG A 238 10.02 6.06 18.85
C ARG A 238 9.71 7.06 19.96
N TYR A 239 8.56 7.70 19.89
CA TYR A 239 8.12 8.75 20.80
C TYR A 239 6.70 8.45 21.24
N GLN A 240 6.43 8.53 22.54
CA GLN A 240 5.06 8.74 22.98
C GLN A 240 4.63 10.16 22.56
N LEU A 241 3.38 10.36 22.14
CA LEU A 241 2.93 11.69 21.74
C LEU A 241 3.12 12.72 22.89
N GLY A 242 3.86 13.79 22.61
CA GLY A 242 4.27 14.81 23.58
C GLY A 242 5.69 14.63 24.14
N GLU A 243 6.27 13.44 24.01
CA GLU A 243 7.67 13.16 24.36
C GLU A 243 8.64 13.85 23.38
N LYS A 244 9.79 14.32 23.86
CA LYS A 244 10.80 15.03 23.06
C LYS A 244 12.09 14.23 22.79
N ASN A 245 12.45 13.30 23.66
CA ASN A 245 13.73 12.58 23.56
C ASN A 245 13.61 11.27 22.78
N GLY A 246 12.51 10.54 23.00
CA GLY A 246 12.25 9.27 22.34
C GLY A 246 13.18 8.16 22.78
N THR A 247 12.78 6.92 22.50
CA THR A 247 13.59 5.72 22.69
C THR A 247 14.24 5.32 21.36
N LEU A 248 15.56 5.08 21.36
CA LEU A 248 16.28 4.52 20.21
C LEU A 248 15.77 3.10 19.91
N VAL A 249 15.38 2.84 18.66
CA VAL A 249 14.84 1.54 18.24
C VAL A 249 15.57 0.91 17.04
N ALA A 250 16.36 1.69 16.29
CA ALA A 250 17.25 1.18 15.25
C ALA A 250 18.44 2.12 15.02
N GLY A 251 19.61 1.55 14.69
CA GLY A 251 20.85 2.30 14.49
C GLY A 251 21.44 2.85 15.79
N GLY A 252 21.96 4.07 15.75
CA GLY A 252 22.54 4.77 16.92
C GLY A 252 24.00 4.44 17.24
N ASN A 253 24.64 3.56 16.47
CA ASN A 253 26.07 3.24 16.58
C ASN A 253 26.92 3.96 15.52
N GLY A 254 26.49 5.15 15.12
CA GLY A 254 27.09 5.91 14.02
C GLY A 254 26.64 5.45 12.64
N LYS A 255 27.12 6.17 11.63
CA LYS A 255 26.87 5.89 10.21
C LYS A 255 27.75 4.73 9.75
N GLY A 256 27.16 3.69 9.16
CA GLY A 256 27.89 2.58 8.56
C GLY A 256 26.96 1.48 8.07
N ASP A 257 27.52 0.34 7.69
CA ASP A 257 26.82 -0.81 7.09
C ASP A 257 26.80 -2.06 7.97
N GLU A 258 27.34 -1.99 9.19
CA GLU A 258 27.18 -3.03 10.21
C GLU A 258 25.70 -3.24 10.57
N LEU A 259 25.36 -4.40 11.14
CA LEU A 259 23.97 -4.72 11.53
C LEU A 259 23.45 -3.81 12.65
N SER A 260 24.35 -3.20 13.43
CA SER A 260 24.04 -2.24 14.49
C SER A 260 23.97 -0.78 14.00
N GLN A 261 24.24 -0.54 12.70
CA GLN A 261 24.36 0.78 12.09
C GLN A 261 23.36 0.99 10.95
N LEU A 262 23.13 2.27 10.62
CA LEU A 262 22.33 2.69 9.47
C LEU A 262 23.10 3.76 8.68
N ASN A 263 22.72 3.97 7.43
CA ASN A 263 23.28 4.99 6.55
C ASN A 263 22.19 5.61 5.66
N GLY A 264 21.68 6.76 6.09
CA GLY A 264 20.54 7.42 5.45
C GLY A 264 19.23 6.63 5.57
N PRO A 265 18.77 6.30 6.79
CA PRO A 265 17.49 5.64 7.00
C PRO A 265 16.34 6.54 6.54
N ARG A 266 15.47 6.05 5.66
CA ARG A 266 14.33 6.82 5.14
C ARG A 266 13.01 6.29 5.69
N TYR A 267 12.20 5.67 4.84
CA TYR A 267 10.87 5.18 5.18
C TYR A 267 10.92 4.03 6.16
N LEU A 268 9.86 4.00 6.97
CA LEU A 268 9.66 3.09 8.08
C LEU A 268 8.36 2.32 7.89
N PHE A 269 8.34 1.09 8.40
CA PHE A 269 7.12 0.35 8.65
C PHE A 269 7.24 -0.32 10.02
N VAL A 270 6.14 -0.39 10.76
CA VAL A 270 6.11 -1.01 12.10
C VAL A 270 5.00 -2.05 12.10
N ASP A 271 5.34 -3.30 12.39
CA ASP A 271 4.36 -4.38 12.48
C ASP A 271 3.66 -4.42 13.85
N ARG A 272 2.63 -5.27 13.99
CA ARG A 272 1.86 -5.42 15.24
C ARG A 272 2.70 -5.88 16.44
N GLN A 273 3.86 -6.47 16.20
CA GLN A 273 4.81 -6.89 17.26
C GLN A 273 5.80 -5.77 17.61
N GLN A 274 5.64 -4.58 17.03
CA GLN A 274 6.54 -3.43 17.11
C GLN A 274 7.95 -3.72 16.57
N ASN A 275 8.07 -4.63 15.60
CA ASN A 275 9.30 -4.73 14.84
C ASN A 275 9.35 -3.57 13.83
N VAL A 276 10.49 -2.91 13.74
CA VAL A 276 10.70 -1.74 12.89
C VAL A 276 11.45 -2.15 11.63
N TYR A 277 10.86 -1.91 10.46
CA TYR A 277 11.45 -2.12 9.16
C TYR A 277 11.96 -0.77 8.65
N VAL A 278 13.25 -0.69 8.34
CA VAL A 278 13.92 0.55 7.95
C VAL A 278 14.49 0.40 6.56
N SER A 279 14.12 1.31 5.66
CA SER A 279 14.80 1.46 4.38
C SER A 279 16.14 2.18 4.59
N ASP A 280 17.21 1.40 4.62
CA ASP A 280 18.58 1.86 4.84
C ASP A 280 19.20 2.21 3.48
N ARG A 281 18.79 3.38 2.97
CA ARG A 281 18.91 3.75 1.55
C ARG A 281 20.32 3.58 1.01
N ASN A 282 21.31 4.16 1.69
CA ASN A 282 22.66 4.22 1.12
C ASN A 282 23.38 2.88 1.21
N ASN A 283 22.94 2.01 2.13
CA ASN A 283 23.37 0.62 2.21
C ASN A 283 22.54 -0.32 1.30
N GLN A 284 21.57 0.21 0.56
CA GLN A 284 20.77 -0.51 -0.44
C GLN A 284 20.07 -1.76 0.15
N ARG A 285 19.57 -1.62 1.39
CA ARG A 285 18.95 -2.72 2.13
C ARG A 285 17.72 -2.27 2.89
N VAL A 286 16.88 -3.23 3.25
CA VAL A 286 15.82 -3.08 4.25
C VAL A 286 16.23 -3.93 5.45
N THR A 287 16.25 -3.32 6.64
CA THR A 287 16.55 -4.01 7.89
C THR A 287 15.30 -4.11 8.76
N LYS A 288 15.08 -5.27 9.38
CA LYS A 288 14.07 -5.48 10.42
C LYS A 288 14.75 -5.46 11.78
N TRP A 289 14.24 -4.64 12.69
CA TRP A 289 14.71 -4.51 14.06
C TRP A 289 13.61 -5.00 14.99
N ASN A 290 13.86 -6.11 15.69
CA ASN A 290 12.90 -6.59 16.68
C ASN A 290 12.83 -5.62 17.86
N LYS A 291 11.68 -5.57 18.55
CA LYS A 291 11.51 -4.70 19.72
C LYS A 291 12.63 -4.93 20.74
N GLY A 292 13.40 -3.88 21.04
CA GLY A 292 14.52 -3.91 22.00
C GLY A 292 15.83 -4.46 21.45
N ALA A 293 15.90 -4.85 20.17
CA ALA A 293 17.12 -5.33 19.55
C ALA A 293 18.21 -4.24 19.47
N LYS A 294 19.47 -4.68 19.48
CA LYS A 294 20.65 -3.81 19.28
C LYS A 294 21.20 -3.87 17.85
N GLU A 295 20.71 -4.83 17.06
CA GLU A 295 21.11 -5.08 15.69
C GLU A 295 19.87 -5.40 14.84
N GLY A 296 19.91 -5.00 13.58
CA GLY A 296 18.90 -5.32 12.59
C GLY A 296 19.21 -6.62 11.83
N ILE A 297 18.18 -7.17 11.20
CA ILE A 297 18.26 -8.32 10.30
C ILE A 297 17.98 -7.81 8.89
N VAL A 298 18.85 -8.10 7.92
CA VAL A 298 18.58 -7.74 6.52
C VAL A 298 17.46 -8.63 5.98
N VAL A 299 16.34 -8.01 5.59
CA VAL A 299 15.16 -8.73 5.06
C VAL A 299 14.94 -8.50 3.57
N ALA A 300 15.60 -7.51 2.98
CA ALA A 300 15.65 -7.31 1.53
C ALA A 300 16.90 -6.50 1.14
N GLY A 301 17.42 -6.71 -0.08
CA GLY A 301 18.60 -6.00 -0.58
C GLY A 301 19.91 -6.42 0.09
N GLY A 302 20.90 -5.53 0.14
CA GLY A 302 22.17 -5.75 0.87
C GLY A 302 23.27 -6.52 0.13
N GLN A 303 23.03 -7.01 -1.09
CA GLN A 303 24.06 -7.56 -1.98
C GLN A 303 23.97 -6.94 -3.39
N ARG A 304 25.10 -6.52 -3.95
CA ARG A 304 25.18 -6.11 -5.37
C ARG A 304 24.74 -7.30 -6.26
N GLY A 305 23.55 -7.21 -6.85
CA GLY A 305 23.16 -8.04 -8.01
C GLY A 305 22.04 -9.08 -7.82
N MET A 306 21.32 -9.12 -6.69
CA MET A 306 20.30 -10.17 -6.45
C MET A 306 18.86 -9.86 -6.93
N PHE A 307 18.52 -8.63 -7.31
CA PHE A 307 17.27 -8.37 -8.03
C PHE A 307 17.43 -8.71 -9.52
N ARG A 308 17.64 -9.99 -9.83
CA ARG A 308 17.35 -10.48 -11.18
C ARG A 308 15.85 -10.69 -11.25
N PHE A 309 15.14 -9.75 -11.87
CA PHE A 309 13.83 -10.09 -12.43
C PHE A 309 13.99 -11.38 -13.24
N PRO A 310 13.05 -12.35 -13.16
CA PRO A 310 13.07 -13.48 -14.08
C PRO A 310 13.11 -12.89 -15.49
N LYS A 311 14.18 -13.20 -16.23
CA LYS A 311 14.26 -12.86 -17.64
C LYS A 311 13.08 -13.56 -18.31
N LYS A 312 12.28 -12.80 -19.04
CA LYS A 312 11.26 -13.33 -19.95
C LYS A 312 11.89 -14.32 -20.93
#